data_AF-C5VUK1-F1
#
_entry.id   AF-C5VUK1-F1
#
_cell.length_a   1.000
_cell.length_b   1.000
_cell.length_c   1.000
_cell.angle_alpha   90.00
_cell.angle_beta   90.00
_cell.angle_gamma   90.00
#
_symmetry.space_group_name_H-M   'P 1'
#
loop_
_entity.id
_entity.type
_entity.pdbx_description
1 polymer ?
#
loop_
_entity_poly.entity_id
_entity_poly.type
_entity_poly.pdbx_seq_one_letter_code
_entity_poly.pdbx_strand_id
1 'polypeptide(L)'
;MDMKQEEYDEIPFFVQVKMESTSSQEIDPWSTENRRERCAILKDWKKRGVMQQKSIYGNFIHFEYNESEMPWIQCLSCSRFIKNVRGNTKTIHTKKKCMESDYVAVPENRKRNKSPKTVNESAVSDIMNKFVSQQTDTLQMRVMELEEKLMEKDEENEKLKLMLREAGQKLCALGQSFLEKSEDI
;
A
#
# COMPACT_ATOMS: atom_id res chain seq x y z
N MET A 1 -23.00 -28.43 -39.65
CA MET A 1 -23.57 -27.44 -38.72
C MET A 1 -22.46 -27.16 -37.73
N ASP A 2 -21.56 -26.24 -38.07
CA ASP A 2 -20.39 -25.99 -37.22
C ASP A 2 -20.48 -24.57 -36.69
N MET A 3 -20.58 -24.49 -35.37
CA MET A 3 -20.76 -23.28 -34.59
C MET A 3 -19.49 -22.44 -34.61
N LYS A 4 -19.71 -21.17 -34.95
CA LYS A 4 -18.88 -19.99 -34.72
C LYS A 4 -17.83 -20.15 -33.62
N GLN A 5 -16.58 -20.04 -34.03
CA GLN A 5 -15.46 -19.66 -33.18
C GLN A 5 -15.05 -18.25 -33.63
N GLU A 6 -15.86 -17.25 -33.26
CA GLU A 6 -15.50 -15.85 -33.45
C GLU A 6 -14.37 -15.54 -32.45
N GLU A 7 -13.15 -15.42 -32.99
CA GLU A 7 -11.98 -14.86 -32.32
C GLU A 7 -12.38 -13.51 -31.72
N TYR A 8 -12.62 -13.49 -30.41
CA TYR A 8 -12.52 -12.24 -29.68
C TYR A 8 -11.05 -11.91 -29.62
N ASP A 9 -10.61 -11.08 -30.57
CA ASP A 9 -9.35 -10.36 -30.53
C ASP A 9 -9.14 -9.87 -29.09
N GLU A 10 -8.02 -10.26 -28.51
CA GLU A 10 -7.52 -9.77 -27.25
C GLU A 10 -7.50 -8.24 -27.32
N ILE A 11 -8.53 -7.57 -26.80
CA ILE A 11 -8.47 -6.12 -26.57
C ILE A 11 -7.67 -5.99 -25.28
N PRO A 12 -6.40 -5.53 -25.30
CA PRO A 12 -5.65 -5.29 -24.09
C PRO A 12 -6.28 -4.09 -23.37
N PHE A 13 -7.25 -4.35 -22.52
CA PHE A 13 -7.90 -3.36 -21.67
C PHE A 13 -6.99 -2.98 -20.49
N PHE A 14 -5.73 -2.67 -20.77
CA PHE A 14 -4.95 -1.81 -19.88
C PHE A 14 -5.41 -0.39 -20.16
N VAL A 15 -6.51 0.01 -19.52
CA VAL A 15 -6.72 1.43 -19.21
C VAL A 15 -5.58 1.79 -18.27
N GLN A 16 -4.50 2.27 -18.86
CA GLN A 16 -3.47 2.98 -18.13
C GLN A 16 -4.19 4.19 -17.53
N VAL A 17 -4.68 4.03 -16.29
CA VAL A 17 -5.09 5.15 -15.46
C VAL A 17 -3.83 5.97 -15.38
N LYS A 18 -3.76 7.01 -16.23
CA LYS A 18 -2.86 8.13 -16.02
C LYS A 18 -3.26 8.62 -14.64
N MET A 19 -2.59 8.11 -13.61
CA MET A 19 -2.43 8.85 -12.39
C MET A 19 -1.95 10.20 -12.88
N GLU A 20 -2.84 11.18 -12.82
CA GLU A 20 -2.47 12.56 -13.02
C GLU A 20 -1.22 12.73 -12.20
N SER A 21 -0.11 12.91 -12.91
CA SER A 21 1.17 13.21 -12.32
C SER A 21 0.97 14.56 -11.66
N THR A 22 0.48 14.54 -10.42
CA THR A 22 0.82 15.58 -9.49
C THR A 22 2.33 15.60 -9.54
N SER A 23 2.86 16.60 -10.25
CA SER A 23 4.28 16.85 -10.46
C SER A 23 4.94 17.30 -9.14
N SER A 24 4.51 16.70 -8.02
CA SER A 24 5.42 16.38 -6.95
C SER A 24 6.47 15.50 -7.60
N GLN A 25 7.56 16.11 -8.07
CA GLN A 25 8.81 15.41 -8.25
C GLN A 25 8.90 14.42 -7.09
N GLU A 26 8.96 13.12 -7.37
CA GLU A 26 9.28 12.17 -6.34
C GLU A 26 10.65 12.60 -5.82
N ILE A 27 10.65 13.33 -4.70
CA ILE A 27 11.87 13.79 -4.09
C ILE A 27 12.50 12.51 -3.60
N ASP A 28 13.48 12.05 -4.37
CA ASP A 28 14.32 10.93 -4.04
C ASP A 28 14.84 11.17 -2.60
N PRO A 29 14.47 10.34 -1.60
CA PRO A 29 14.96 10.50 -0.23
C PRO A 29 16.50 10.39 -0.12
N TRP A 30 17.15 9.81 -1.13
CA TRP A 30 18.59 9.69 -1.25
C TRP A 30 19.26 10.98 -1.76
N SER A 31 18.52 11.89 -2.42
CA SER A 31 19.02 13.20 -2.90
C SER A 31 19.29 14.22 -1.78
N THR A 32 18.71 14.01 -0.59
CA THR A 32 18.85 14.92 0.56
C THR A 32 19.90 14.39 1.53
N GLU A 33 20.96 15.17 1.82
CA GLU A 33 21.90 14.82 2.90
C GLU A 33 21.27 15.02 4.29
N ASN A 34 20.32 15.94 4.40
CA ASN A 34 19.66 16.28 5.65
C ASN A 34 18.73 15.15 6.13
N ARG A 35 19.11 14.54 7.25
CA ARG A 35 18.35 13.46 7.88
C ARG A 35 16.89 13.81 8.19
N ARG A 36 16.60 15.07 8.58
CA ARG A 36 15.24 15.48 8.93
C ARG A 36 14.33 15.50 7.71
N GLU A 37 14.83 16.07 6.60
CA GLU A 37 14.14 16.10 5.31
C GLU A 37 13.90 14.69 4.80
N ARG A 38 14.93 13.83 4.83
CA ARG A 38 14.79 12.42 4.46
C ARG A 38 13.70 11.69 5.25
N CYS A 39 13.64 11.91 6.56
CA CYS A 39 12.58 11.31 7.39
C CYS A 39 11.19 11.84 7.04
N ALA A 40 11.07 13.09 6.61
CA ALA A 40 9.80 13.66 6.16
C ALA A 40 9.36 13.05 4.84
N ILE A 41 10.28 12.91 3.88
CA ILE A 41 10.03 12.24 2.59
C ILE A 41 9.57 10.80 2.80
N LEU A 42 10.27 10.02 3.64
CA LEU A 42 9.88 8.62 3.91
C LEU A 42 8.50 8.50 4.58
N LYS A 43 8.14 9.45 5.45
CA LYS A 43 6.78 9.49 6.03
C LYS A 43 5.71 9.79 4.98
N ASP A 44 6.03 10.69 4.05
CA ASP A 44 5.14 11.03 2.94
C ASP A 44 4.98 9.85 1.97
N TRP A 45 6.07 9.18 1.61
CA TRP A 45 6.06 7.93 0.83
C TRP A 45 5.20 6.85 1.48
N LYS A 46 5.30 6.69 2.82
CA LYS A 46 4.41 5.80 3.58
C LYS A 46 2.95 6.17 3.39
N LYS A 47 2.61 7.45 3.52
CA LYS A 47 1.24 7.96 3.45
C LYS A 47 0.64 7.79 2.05
N ARG A 48 1.46 7.98 1.02
CA ARG A 48 1.08 7.80 -0.39
C ARG A 48 1.00 6.33 -0.81
N GLY A 49 1.45 5.39 0.02
CA GLY A 49 1.47 3.97 -0.32
C GLY A 49 2.55 3.59 -1.34
N VAL A 50 3.54 4.47 -1.56
CA VAL A 50 4.64 4.27 -2.51
C VAL A 50 5.54 3.10 -2.07
N MET A 51 5.72 2.94 -0.76
CA MET A 51 6.46 1.82 -0.19
C MET A 51 5.52 0.86 0.55
N GLN A 52 5.74 -0.43 0.34
CA GLN A 52 4.94 -1.50 0.93
C GLN A 52 5.62 -2.04 2.18
N GLN A 53 4.84 -2.37 3.21
CA GLN A 53 5.37 -3.04 4.38
C GLN A 53 5.67 -4.51 4.06
N LYS A 54 6.94 -4.91 4.19
CA LYS A 54 7.40 -6.27 3.89
C LYS A 54 7.33 -7.19 5.09
N SER A 55 7.85 -6.75 6.24
CA SER A 55 7.91 -7.57 7.45
C SER A 55 8.07 -6.71 8.71
N ILE A 56 7.80 -7.33 9.86
CA ILE A 56 8.04 -6.73 11.17
C ILE A 56 9.05 -7.61 11.92
N TYR A 57 10.15 -7.02 12.37
CA TYR A 57 11.12 -7.68 13.24
C TYR A 57 11.22 -6.90 14.56
N GLY A 58 10.69 -7.49 15.64
CA GLY A 58 10.63 -6.84 16.95
C GLY A 58 9.88 -5.50 16.88
N ASN A 59 10.56 -4.40 17.21
CA ASN A 59 9.98 -3.06 17.18
C ASN A 59 10.20 -2.32 15.85
N PHE A 60 10.59 -3.01 14.78
CA PHE A 60 10.94 -2.39 13.51
C PHE A 60 10.12 -2.96 12.35
N ILE A 61 9.62 -2.06 11.50
CA ILE A 61 8.94 -2.36 10.25
C ILE A 61 9.93 -2.20 9.10
N HIS A 62 10.03 -3.22 8.26
CA HIS A 62 10.80 -3.22 7.03
C HIS A 62 9.88 -2.89 5.85
N PHE A 63 10.41 -2.12 4.90
CA PHE A 63 9.67 -1.66 3.73
C PHE A 63 10.33 -2.15 2.44
N GLU A 64 9.53 -2.22 1.40
CA GLU A 64 9.91 -2.55 0.04
C GLU A 64 9.43 -1.45 -0.90
N TYR A 65 10.27 -1.09 -1.86
CA TYR A 65 9.98 -0.12 -2.90
C TYR A 65 10.47 -0.73 -4.23
N ASN A 66 9.61 -0.79 -5.25
CA ASN A 66 9.90 -1.44 -6.53
C ASN A 66 10.54 -2.83 -6.37
N GLU A 67 9.91 -3.70 -5.58
CA GLU A 67 10.37 -5.08 -5.31
C GLU A 67 11.77 -5.19 -4.68
N SER A 68 12.31 -4.07 -4.19
CA SER A 68 13.61 -3.99 -3.53
C SER A 68 13.47 -3.62 -2.06
N GLU A 69 14.16 -4.35 -1.18
CA GLU A 69 14.17 -4.04 0.26
C GLU A 69 14.80 -2.68 0.51
N MET A 70 14.08 -1.81 1.22
CA MET A 70 14.56 -0.49 1.53
C MET A 70 15.68 -0.54 2.59
N PRO A 71 16.72 0.31 2.46
CA PRO A 71 17.74 0.47 3.47
C PRO A 71 17.23 1.29 4.67
N TRP A 72 15.92 1.39 4.88
CA TRP A 72 15.29 2.17 5.94
C TRP A 72 14.20 1.34 6.62
N ILE A 73 14.20 1.37 7.95
CA ILE A 73 13.20 0.71 8.78
C ILE A 73 12.50 1.75 9.64
N GLN A 74 11.21 1.53 9.91
CA GLN A 74 10.46 2.37 10.84
C GLN A 74 10.41 1.70 12.21
N CYS A 75 10.79 2.42 13.26
CA CYS A 75 10.53 1.93 14.61
C CYS A 75 9.07 2.18 15.02
N LEU A 76 8.39 1.13 15.46
CA LEU A 76 7.01 1.18 15.97
C LEU A 76 6.86 2.10 17.19
N SER A 77 7.86 2.14 18.07
CA SER A 77 7.78 2.89 19.33
C SER A 77 8.04 4.39 19.19
N CYS A 78 8.88 4.81 18.23
CA CYS A 78 9.21 6.23 18.01
C CYS A 78 8.62 6.80 16.72
N SER A 79 8.01 5.96 15.87
CA SER A 79 7.54 6.29 14.52
C SER A 79 8.60 6.95 13.62
N ARG A 80 9.90 6.78 13.94
CA ARG A 80 11.02 7.33 13.16
C ARG A 80 11.56 6.30 12.19
N PHE A 81 11.99 6.79 11.04
CA PHE A 81 12.79 6.03 10.08
C PHE A 81 14.26 6.07 10.48
N ILE A 82 14.91 4.92 10.39
CA ILE A 82 16.32 4.72 10.72
C ILE A 82 16.95 3.92 9.60
N LYS A 83 18.22 4.18 9.27
CA LYS A 83 18.92 3.35 8.29
C LYS A 83 18.96 1.89 8.78
N ASN A 84 18.49 0.97 7.94
CA ASN A 84 18.68 -0.46 8.09
C ASN A 84 20.16 -0.76 7.82
N VAL A 85 20.96 -0.83 8.87
CA VAL A 85 22.37 -1.19 8.72
C VAL A 85 22.50 -2.69 8.94
N ARG A 86 22.96 -3.41 7.92
CA ARG A 86 23.38 -4.82 8.03
C ARG A 86 24.86 -4.85 8.43
N GLY A 87 25.26 -5.71 9.38
CA GLY A 87 26.65 -5.87 9.84
C GLY A 87 26.86 -5.63 11.34
N ASN A 88 28.02 -5.11 11.73
CA ASN A 88 28.41 -4.82 13.13
C ASN A 88 27.66 -3.64 13.77
N THR A 89 26.75 -3.01 13.04
CA THR A 89 25.92 -1.89 13.47
C THR A 89 24.53 -2.40 13.81
N LYS A 90 24.14 -2.29 15.09
CA LYS A 90 22.76 -2.54 15.52
C LYS A 90 22.03 -1.21 15.64
N THR A 91 20.83 -1.13 15.08
CA THR A 91 19.89 -0.04 15.37
C THR A 91 19.37 -0.19 16.80
N ILE A 92 19.94 0.55 17.75
CA ILE A 92 19.56 0.49 19.16
C ILE A 92 18.41 1.47 19.43
N HIS A 93 17.25 0.93 19.77
CA HIS A 93 16.15 1.71 20.35
C HIS A 93 16.40 1.92 21.85
N THR A 94 16.76 3.14 22.27
CA THR A 94 16.70 3.50 23.69
C THR A 94 15.30 4.01 24.05
N LYS A 95 14.88 3.86 25.31
CA LYS A 95 13.56 4.31 25.82
C LYS A 95 13.16 5.74 25.44
N LYS A 96 14.12 6.62 25.14
CA LYS A 96 13.86 8.04 24.83
C LYS A 96 14.10 8.40 23.36
N LYS A 97 15.05 7.76 22.67
CA LYS A 97 15.43 8.09 21.29
C LYS A 97 15.93 6.86 20.53
N CYS A 98 15.41 6.69 19.32
CA CYS A 98 16.02 5.92 18.26
C CYS A 98 17.31 6.64 17.82
N MET A 99 18.49 6.05 18.05
CA MET A 99 19.77 6.56 17.55
C MET A 99 20.41 5.51 16.63
N GLU A 100 20.99 5.98 15.53
CA GLU A 100 21.99 5.19 14.79
C GLU A 100 23.22 5.24 15.68
N SER A 101 23.51 4.17 16.42
CA SER A 101 24.76 4.10 17.19
C SER A 101 25.76 3.30 16.38
N ASP A 102 26.83 3.94 15.94
CA ASP A 102 28.06 3.22 15.60
C ASP A 102 28.48 2.43 16.85
N TYR A 103 28.80 1.16 16.69
CA TYR A 103 29.22 0.32 17.81
C TYR A 103 30.60 0.83 18.28
N VAL A 104 30.65 1.63 19.34
CA VAL A 104 31.81 1.55 20.24
C VAL A 104 31.57 0.28 21.03
N ALA A 105 32.46 -0.71 20.88
CA ALA A 105 32.40 -1.94 21.65
C ALA A 105 32.20 -1.61 23.12
N VAL A 106 31.00 -1.87 23.65
CA VAL A 106 30.77 -1.79 25.09
C VAL A 106 31.48 -3.03 25.65
N PRO A 107 32.57 -2.88 26.42
CA PRO A 107 33.30 -4.03 26.94
C PRO A 107 32.34 -4.91 27.76
N GLU A 108 32.43 -6.22 27.57
CA GLU A 108 31.53 -7.28 28.06
C GLU A 108 31.28 -7.31 29.58
N ASN A 109 31.85 -6.39 30.34
CA ASN A 109 31.71 -6.32 31.79
C ASN A 109 30.48 -5.52 32.23
N ARG A 110 29.29 -5.95 31.81
CA ARG A 110 28.08 -5.77 32.64
C ARG A 110 27.19 -7.00 32.55
N LYS A 111 27.57 -8.02 33.32
CA LYS A 111 26.62 -8.98 33.90
C LYS A 111 25.51 -8.20 34.61
N ARG A 112 24.44 -7.83 33.91
CA ARG A 112 23.22 -7.33 34.55
C ARG A 112 22.47 -8.55 35.04
N ASN A 113 22.82 -8.96 36.25
CA ASN A 113 21.89 -9.66 37.14
C ASN A 113 20.70 -8.72 37.37
N LYS A 114 19.74 -8.75 36.46
CA LYS A 114 18.37 -8.38 36.79
C LYS A 114 17.60 -9.67 36.62
N SER A 115 17.20 -10.25 37.76
CA SER A 115 16.10 -11.19 37.79
C SER A 115 14.98 -10.66 36.90
N PRO A 116 14.36 -11.51 36.05
CA PRO A 116 13.28 -11.07 35.18
C PRO A 116 12.26 -10.34 36.04
N LYS A 117 12.03 -9.06 35.77
CA LYS A 117 10.89 -8.39 36.38
C LYS A 117 9.67 -9.17 35.91
N THR A 118 8.91 -9.73 36.85
CA THR A 118 7.60 -10.31 36.57
C THR A 118 6.84 -9.31 35.72
N VAL A 119 6.63 -9.65 34.45
CA VAL A 119 5.86 -8.82 33.54
C VAL A 119 4.45 -8.86 34.09
N ASN A 120 3.84 -7.71 34.33
CA ASN A 120 2.43 -7.68 34.72
C ASN A 120 1.63 -8.10 33.48
N GLU A 121 1.23 -9.37 33.43
CA GLU A 121 0.51 -9.97 32.31
C GLU A 121 -0.79 -9.20 31.99
N SER A 122 -1.45 -8.65 33.02
CA SER A 122 -2.62 -7.77 32.84
C SER A 122 -2.28 -6.53 32.03
N ALA A 123 -1.15 -5.87 32.33
CA ALA A 123 -0.76 -4.65 31.61
C ALA A 123 -0.38 -4.95 30.15
N VAL A 124 0.22 -6.11 29.89
CA VAL A 124 0.52 -6.55 28.51
C VAL A 124 -0.77 -6.89 27.76
N SER A 125 -1.70 -7.59 28.41
CA SER A 125 -3.02 -7.90 27.86
C SER A 125 -3.80 -6.63 27.52
N ASP A 126 -3.81 -5.62 28.42
CA ASP A 126 -4.48 -4.33 28.16
C ASP A 126 -3.88 -3.58 26.97
N ILE A 127 -2.54 -3.61 26.81
CA ILE A 127 -1.85 -3.00 25.66
C ILE A 127 -2.19 -3.74 24.37
N MET A 128 -2.18 -5.08 24.39
CA MET A 128 -2.54 -5.89 23.23
C MET A 128 -4.00 -5.69 22.84
N ASN A 129 -4.93 -5.69 23.79
CA ASN A 129 -6.35 -5.47 23.53
C ASN A 129 -6.62 -4.09 22.93
N LYS A 130 -5.94 -3.04 23.43
CA LYS A 130 -6.02 -1.70 22.83
C LYS A 130 -5.45 -1.67 21.41
N PHE A 131 -4.32 -2.32 21.18
CA PHE A 131 -3.72 -2.39 19.85
C PHE A 131 -4.62 -3.13 18.86
N VAL A 132 -5.16 -4.30 19.26
CA VAL A 132 -6.11 -5.07 18.43
C VAL A 132 -7.35 -4.26 18.14
N SER A 133 -7.96 -3.62 19.15
CA SER A 133 -9.16 -2.79 18.95
C SER A 133 -8.90 -1.66 17.94
N GLN A 134 -7.78 -0.93 18.07
CA GLN A 134 -7.41 0.12 17.12
C GLN A 134 -7.18 -0.40 15.69
N GLN A 135 -6.56 -1.58 15.55
CA GLN A 135 -6.38 -2.20 14.23
C GLN A 135 -7.72 -2.66 13.65
N THR A 136 -8.60 -3.22 14.47
CA THR A 136 -9.96 -3.63 14.07
C THR A 136 -10.77 -2.42 13.58
N ASP A 137 -10.78 -1.31 14.32
CA ASP A 137 -11.50 -0.09 13.92
C ASP A 137 -10.94 0.48 12.60
N THR A 138 -9.60 0.50 12.44
CA THR A 138 -8.95 0.98 11.22
C THR A 138 -9.29 0.11 10.02
N LEU A 139 -9.30 -1.22 10.19
CA LEU A 139 -9.67 -2.16 9.13
C LEU A 139 -11.15 -2.06 8.78
N GLN A 140 -12.04 -1.91 9.76
CA GLN A 140 -13.49 -1.72 9.52
C GLN A 140 -13.76 -0.46 8.71
N MET A 141 -13.15 0.67 9.07
CA MET A 141 -13.27 1.91 8.29
C MET A 141 -12.80 1.73 6.85
N ARG A 142 -11.71 0.98 6.64
CA ARG A 142 -11.18 0.71 5.29
C ARG A 142 -12.09 -0.21 4.49
N VAL A 143 -12.72 -1.20 5.12
CA VAL A 143 -13.72 -2.06 4.48
C VAL A 143 -14.92 -1.25 4.05
N MET A 144 -15.47 -0.40 4.92
CA MET A 144 -16.60 0.47 4.56
C MET A 144 -16.28 1.41 3.38
N GLU A 145 -15.09 2.02 3.37
CA GLU A 145 -14.64 2.87 2.25
C GLU A 145 -14.52 2.08 0.94
N LEU A 146 -14.12 0.82 1.00
CA LEU A 146 -14.02 -0.05 -0.18
C LEU A 146 -15.39 -0.53 -0.65
N GLU A 147 -16.31 -0.83 0.26
CA GLU A 147 -17.69 -1.18 -0.06
C GLU A 147 -18.42 -0.02 -0.74
N GLU A 148 -18.25 1.22 -0.24
CA GLU A 148 -18.79 2.42 -0.87
C GLU A 148 -18.28 2.59 -2.31
N LYS A 149 -16.96 2.48 -2.51
CA LYS A 149 -16.37 2.54 -3.86
C LYS A 149 -16.83 1.41 -4.78
N LEU A 150 -17.07 0.21 -4.22
CA LEU A 150 -17.57 -0.91 -5.01
C LEU A 150 -18.99 -0.64 -5.49
N MET A 151 -19.86 -0.10 -4.63
CA MET A 151 -21.23 0.29 -5.00
C MET A 151 -21.23 1.40 -6.08
N GLU A 152 -20.38 2.42 -5.94
CA GLU A 152 -20.22 3.46 -6.98
C GLU A 152 -19.81 2.85 -8.34
N LYS A 153 -18.90 1.87 -8.33
CA LYS A 153 -18.47 1.17 -9.54
C LYS A 153 -19.54 0.26 -10.13
N ASP A 154 -20.36 -0.36 -9.30
CA ASP A 154 -21.51 -1.14 -9.77
C ASP A 154 -22.56 -0.25 -10.43
N GLU A 155 -22.83 0.94 -9.87
CA GLU A 155 -23.73 1.93 -10.49
C GLU A 155 -23.20 2.46 -11.83
N GLU A 156 -21.91 2.80 -11.89
CA GLU A 156 -21.24 3.18 -13.14
C GLU A 156 -21.36 2.06 -14.20
N ASN A 157 -21.16 0.81 -13.79
CA ASN A 157 -21.23 -0.35 -14.67
C ASN A 157 -22.65 -0.59 -15.19
N GLU A 158 -23.68 -0.50 -14.33
CA GLU A 158 -25.08 -0.62 -14.76
C GLU A 158 -25.47 0.50 -15.76
N LYS A 159 -24.98 1.73 -15.55
CA LYS A 159 -25.17 2.82 -16.50
C LYS A 159 -24.49 2.52 -17.85
N LEU A 160 -23.28 1.99 -17.84
CA LEU A 160 -22.57 1.60 -19.07
C LEU A 160 -23.29 0.45 -19.81
N LYS A 161 -23.79 -0.55 -19.08
CA LYS A 161 -24.59 -1.65 -19.66
C LYS A 161 -25.87 -1.12 -20.33
N LEU A 162 -26.53 -0.14 -19.72
CA LEU A 162 -27.74 0.47 -20.29
C LEU A 162 -27.41 1.24 -21.59
N MET A 163 -26.35 2.05 -21.58
CA MET A 163 -25.87 2.76 -22.79
C MET A 163 -25.49 1.78 -23.90
N LEU A 164 -24.82 0.68 -23.57
CA LEU A 164 -24.44 -0.34 -24.54
C LEU A 164 -25.68 -1.03 -25.15
N ARG A 165 -26.71 -1.30 -24.34
CA ARG A 165 -27.98 -1.86 -24.82
C ARG A 165 -28.68 -0.90 -25.78
N GLU A 166 -28.75 0.39 -25.46
CA GLU A 166 -29.34 1.40 -26.35
C GLU A 166 -28.56 1.56 -27.67
N ALA A 167 -27.22 1.57 -27.59
CA ALA A 167 -26.37 1.61 -28.77
C ALA A 167 -26.57 0.36 -29.64
N GLY A 168 -26.64 -0.82 -29.03
CA GLY A 168 -26.94 -2.08 -29.72
C GLY A 168 -28.30 -2.06 -30.43
N GLN A 169 -29.35 -1.56 -29.77
CA GLN A 169 -30.68 -1.43 -30.37
C GLN A 169 -30.69 -0.46 -31.56
N LYS A 170 -30.02 0.69 -31.44
CA LYS A 170 -29.87 1.65 -32.54
C LYS A 170 -29.12 1.05 -33.73
N LEU A 171 -28.06 0.29 -33.48
CA LEU A 171 -27.31 -0.41 -34.54
C LEU A 171 -28.17 -1.47 -35.22
N CYS A 172 -28.95 -2.26 -34.47
CA CYS A 172 -29.88 -3.22 -35.05
C CYS A 172 -30.95 -2.54 -35.92
N ALA A 173 -31.54 -1.43 -35.46
CA ALA A 173 -32.53 -0.67 -36.23
C ALA A 173 -31.92 -0.08 -37.52
N LEU A 174 -30.70 0.46 -37.45
CA LEU A 174 -29.96 0.93 -38.62
C LEU A 174 -29.70 -0.21 -39.61
N GLY A 175 -29.24 -1.36 -39.12
CA GLY A 175 -29.02 -2.57 -39.92
C GLY A 175 -30.29 -3.06 -40.62
N GLN A 176 -31.42 -3.11 -39.91
CA GLN A 176 -32.72 -3.47 -40.50
C GLN A 176 -33.14 -2.48 -41.58
N SER A 177 -33.06 -1.17 -41.31
CA SER A 177 -33.40 -0.14 -42.31
C SER A 177 -32.48 -0.14 -43.53
N PHE A 178 -31.23 -0.60 -43.38
CA PHE A 178 -30.29 -0.77 -44.48
C PHE A 178 -30.65 -2.00 -45.33
N LEU A 179 -31.01 -3.12 -44.69
CA LEU A 179 -31.44 -4.34 -45.37
C LEU A 179 -32.74 -4.11 -46.16
N GLU A 180 -33.76 -3.48 -45.55
CA GLU A 180 -35.03 -3.15 -46.22
C GLU A 180 -34.79 -2.30 -47.48
N LYS A 181 -33.93 -1.28 -47.40
CA LYS A 181 -33.57 -0.46 -48.57
C LYS A 181 -32.72 -1.18 -49.62
N SER A 182 -32.00 -2.22 -49.24
CA SER A 182 -31.20 -3.01 -50.18
C SER A 182 -32.04 -4.05 -50.94
N GLU A 183 -33.16 -4.51 -50.38
CA GLU A 183 -34.11 -5.39 -51.07
C GLU A 183 -34.99 -4.64 -52.10
N ASP A 184 -35.13 -3.31 -51.95
CA ASP A 184 -35.81 -2.43 -52.92
C ASP A 184 -34.97 -2.13 -54.19
N ILE A 185 -33.74 -2.65 -54.30
CA ILE A 185 -32.82 -2.48 -55.44
C ILE A 185 -32.63 -3.81 -56.17
#